data_AF-A0A418VXI0-F1
#
_entry.id   AF-A0A418VXI0-F1
#
_cell.length_a   1.000
_cell.length_b   1.000
_cell.length_c   1.000
_cell.angle_alpha   90.00
_cell.angle_beta   90.00
_cell.angle_gamma   90.00
#
_symmetry.space_group_name_H-M   'P 1'
#
loop_
_entity.id
_entity.type
_entity.pdbx_description
1 polymer ?
#
loop_
_entity_poly.entity_id
_entity_poly.type
_entity_poly.pdbx_seq_one_letter_code
_entity_poly.pdbx_strand_id
1 'polypeptide(L)'
;MAERIILQTAAPLDHAYRQSGTLTSWSDNVARYAAGNSRLVLAISAAFAGPLLHPTGSESGGFHFRGASSSGKTTALIVGGSAWGGGGVRGYVRTWRATANGLESVAALHCDTLLCLDEMGQVDGREVGQIAYMLSNGQGKTRAGRGGEGRTPAEWRVMFLSSGEIGLSDKMSEDGRGQRAAAGQQVRVVDILADAGAGLGLFETLHGFPDADAFARHLKAAANEHYGVAAPDFVKFIVNDYNGCAEAALSHQREFVAEHCPAGADGQVSRVAARFGLVAAAGEMATAFGVVPWQPGEATASALRCYRAWLDVRGGIEPTEEKHGIAAVRRFIELHGSSRFEAMGALVRTDNAGAPIEARVPNRAGFRRQDGNGGIEYLILPEVWRTEVCAGLDAVAVAKTLNKHGLLISKDGKLQDQARLPGFSKPVRHYHLTAGILSDGADDA
;
A
#
# COMPACT_ATOMS: atom_id res chain seq x y z
N MET A 1 38.91 -10.88 24.94
CA MET A 1 39.37 -10.72 23.55
C MET A 1 38.21 -11.11 22.66
N ALA A 2 37.75 -10.25 21.75
CA ALA A 2 36.71 -10.62 20.80
C ALA A 2 37.31 -11.62 19.80
N GLU A 3 36.64 -12.76 19.61
CA GLU A 3 37.05 -13.80 18.67
C GLU A 3 37.00 -13.26 17.23
N ARG A 4 38.09 -13.42 16.47
CA ARG A 4 38.15 -12.96 15.08
C ARG A 4 37.40 -13.93 14.18
N ILE A 5 36.18 -13.59 13.80
CA ILE A 5 35.39 -14.34 12.83
C ILE A 5 35.79 -13.91 11.41
N ILE A 6 36.20 -14.87 10.57
CA ILE A 6 36.53 -14.63 9.16
C ILE A 6 35.42 -15.25 8.31
N LEU A 7 34.66 -14.41 7.60
CA LEU A 7 33.69 -14.86 6.62
C LEU A 7 34.39 -15.19 5.29
N GLN A 8 34.53 -16.47 4.96
CA GLN A 8 35.09 -16.93 3.70
C GLN A 8 33.97 -17.20 2.69
N THR A 9 33.91 -16.41 1.62
CA THR A 9 32.96 -16.56 0.52
C THR A 9 33.71 -16.77 -0.79
N ALA A 10 33.09 -17.48 -1.75
CA ALA A 10 33.73 -17.78 -3.04
C ALA A 10 33.98 -16.54 -3.92
N ALA A 11 33.25 -15.46 -3.66
CA ALA A 11 33.46 -14.14 -4.22
C ALA A 11 33.09 -13.07 -3.17
N PRO A 12 33.72 -11.88 -3.16
CA PRO A 12 33.35 -10.80 -2.26
C PRO A 12 31.86 -10.48 -2.39
N LEU A 13 31.14 -10.46 -1.26
CA LEU A 13 29.76 -9.99 -1.23
C LEU A 13 29.76 -8.47 -1.45
N ASP A 14 29.09 -8.00 -2.51
CA ASP A 14 28.87 -6.57 -2.72
C ASP A 14 27.82 -6.05 -1.72
N HIS A 15 28.28 -5.61 -0.55
CA HIS A 15 27.43 -5.17 0.56
C HIS A 15 27.43 -3.65 0.75
N ALA A 16 26.34 -3.14 1.32
CA ALA A 16 26.12 -1.71 1.56
C ALA A 16 26.62 -1.21 2.93
N TYR A 17 26.97 -2.12 3.85
CA TYR A 17 27.29 -1.82 5.27
C TYR A 17 28.69 -1.22 5.53
N ARG A 18 29.11 -0.23 4.73
CA ARG A 18 30.34 0.53 5.02
C ARG A 18 30.05 1.58 6.10
N GLN A 19 31.09 2.07 6.78
CA GLN A 19 30.97 3.14 7.77
C GLN A 19 31.83 4.34 7.38
N SER A 20 31.34 5.54 7.69
CA SER A 20 32.08 6.80 7.58
C SER A 20 31.57 7.79 8.62
N GLY A 21 32.48 8.51 9.27
CA GLY A 21 32.17 9.43 10.36
C GLY A 21 31.94 8.74 11.72
N THR A 22 31.28 9.47 12.62
CA THR A 22 30.89 9.05 13.97
C THR A 22 29.38 9.22 14.18
N LEU A 23 28.82 8.56 15.20
CA LEU A 23 27.40 8.72 15.56
C LEU A 23 27.02 10.20 15.75
N THR A 24 27.84 10.97 16.47
CA THR A 24 27.64 12.41 16.66
C THR A 24 27.61 13.15 15.32
N SER A 25 28.58 12.90 14.44
CA SER A 25 28.61 13.57 13.13
C SER A 25 27.39 13.23 12.27
N TRP A 26 26.91 11.98 12.31
CA TRP A 26 25.71 11.57 11.60
C TRP A 26 24.45 12.22 12.20
N SER A 27 24.35 12.25 13.53
CA SER A 27 23.26 12.88 14.25
C SER A 27 23.15 14.38 13.91
N ASP A 28 24.27 15.10 13.96
CA ASP A 28 24.31 16.55 13.74
C ASP A 28 24.07 16.96 12.28
N ASN A 29 24.55 16.15 11.32
CA ASN A 29 24.53 16.51 9.90
C ASN A 29 23.41 15.82 9.12
N VAL A 30 22.81 14.74 9.63
CA VAL A 30 21.74 13.98 8.95
C VAL A 30 20.46 13.96 9.79
N ALA A 31 20.49 13.34 10.97
CA ALA A 31 19.28 13.07 11.74
C ALA A 31 18.60 14.33 12.29
N ARG A 32 19.37 15.35 12.69
CA ARG A 32 18.87 16.64 13.16
C ARG A 32 17.89 17.28 12.18
N TYR A 33 18.19 17.19 10.89
CA TYR A 33 17.40 17.80 9.82
C TYR A 33 16.14 17.00 9.46
N ALA A 34 15.98 15.80 10.03
CA ALA A 34 14.73 15.07 9.87
C ALA A 34 13.63 15.62 10.80
N ALA A 35 13.97 16.15 11.98
CA ALA A 35 12.99 16.64 12.94
C ALA A 35 12.09 17.73 12.31
N GLY A 36 10.77 17.58 12.43
CA GLY A 36 9.80 18.45 11.79
C GLY A 36 9.47 18.09 10.33
N ASN A 37 10.15 17.11 9.73
CA ASN A 37 9.87 16.59 8.38
C ASN A 37 9.34 15.15 8.46
N SER A 38 8.03 14.93 8.41
CA SER A 38 7.40 13.64 8.75
C SER A 38 7.90 12.46 7.93
N ARG A 39 8.15 12.67 6.63
CA ARG A 39 8.63 11.60 5.74
C ARG A 39 10.10 11.26 5.97
N LEU A 40 10.93 12.24 6.37
CA LEU A 40 12.32 11.99 6.75
C LEU A 40 12.43 11.26 8.08
N VAL A 41 11.64 11.69 9.09
CA VAL A 41 11.54 11.00 10.37
C VAL A 41 11.09 9.56 10.14
N LEU A 42 10.01 9.34 9.38
CA LEU A 42 9.53 8.00 9.05
C LEU A 42 10.63 7.15 8.38
N ALA A 43 11.39 7.71 7.43
CA ALA A 43 12.44 6.99 6.73
C ALA A 43 13.58 6.55 7.66
N ILE A 44 14.02 7.42 8.57
CA ILE A 44 15.04 7.08 9.57
C ILE A 44 14.48 6.08 10.59
N SER A 45 13.27 6.30 11.10
CA SER A 45 12.61 5.39 12.03
C SER A 45 12.42 3.99 11.43
N ALA A 46 12.08 3.89 10.15
CA ALA A 46 11.99 2.61 9.44
C ALA A 46 13.34 1.88 9.41
N ALA A 47 14.46 2.61 9.40
CA ALA A 47 15.78 2.01 9.49
C ALA A 47 16.00 1.25 10.80
N PHE A 48 15.48 1.80 11.90
CA PHE A 48 15.57 1.21 13.23
C PHE A 48 14.48 0.15 13.50
N ALA A 49 13.41 0.13 12.70
CA ALA A 49 12.36 -0.88 12.83
C ALA A 49 12.78 -2.27 12.33
N GLY A 50 13.74 -2.36 11.41
CA GLY A 50 14.26 -3.64 10.89
C GLY A 50 14.70 -4.62 11.98
N PRO A 51 15.59 -4.22 12.90
CA PRO A 51 16.04 -5.06 14.03
C PRO A 51 14.93 -5.47 15.01
N LEU A 52 13.80 -4.78 15.00
CA LEU A 52 12.66 -5.06 15.87
C LEU A 52 11.67 -6.07 15.26
N LEU A 53 11.82 -6.44 13.99
CA LEU A 53 10.93 -7.39 13.32
C LEU A 53 10.92 -8.76 14.02
N HIS A 54 12.10 -9.35 14.23
CA HIS A 54 12.20 -10.64 14.92
C HIS A 54 11.76 -10.58 16.39
N PRO A 55 12.24 -9.63 17.23
CA PRO A 55 11.81 -9.53 18.63
C PRO A 55 10.30 -9.37 18.82
N THR A 56 9.63 -8.67 17.92
CA THR A 56 8.18 -8.39 18.01
C THR A 56 7.33 -9.43 17.26
N GLY A 57 7.95 -10.37 16.54
CA GLY A 57 7.22 -11.30 15.66
C GLY A 57 6.52 -10.61 14.49
N SER A 58 6.96 -9.41 14.11
CA SER A 58 6.35 -8.62 13.03
C SER A 58 6.73 -9.16 11.65
N GLU A 59 5.78 -9.10 10.71
CA GLU A 59 6.00 -9.50 9.32
C GLU A 59 6.88 -8.49 8.56
N SER A 60 7.59 -8.98 7.53
CA SER A 60 8.23 -8.13 6.53
C SER A 60 7.23 -7.21 5.84
N GLY A 61 7.68 -6.03 5.46
CA GLY A 61 6.86 -5.05 4.76
C GLY A 61 7.58 -3.73 4.62
N GLY A 62 6.88 -2.73 4.13
CA GLY A 62 7.53 -1.46 3.85
C GLY A 62 6.62 -0.34 3.44
N PHE A 63 7.25 0.78 3.13
CA PHE A 63 6.59 2.01 2.69
C PHE A 63 7.09 2.37 1.30
N HIS A 64 6.18 2.77 0.43
CA HIS A 64 6.48 3.26 -0.89
C HIS A 64 6.11 4.74 -0.98
N PHE A 65 7.11 5.60 -1.11
CA PHE A 65 6.89 7.00 -1.39
C PHE A 65 6.50 7.17 -2.85
N ARG A 66 5.26 7.59 -3.11
CA ARG A 66 4.75 7.87 -4.46
C ARG A 66 4.53 9.36 -4.70
N GLY A 67 4.82 9.83 -5.91
CA GLY A 67 4.51 11.19 -6.32
C GLY A 67 5.46 11.70 -7.40
N ALA A 68 5.19 12.91 -7.89
CA ALA A 68 5.92 13.52 -9.01
C ALA A 68 7.45 13.46 -8.87
N SER A 69 8.16 13.43 -9.99
CA SER A 69 9.62 13.51 -10.01
C SER A 69 10.13 14.74 -9.26
N SER A 70 11.37 14.67 -8.77
CA SER A 70 12.01 15.75 -7.98
C SER A 70 11.30 16.14 -6.67
N SER A 71 10.39 15.32 -6.14
CA SER A 71 9.71 15.60 -4.86
C SER A 71 10.52 15.26 -3.60
N GLY A 72 11.74 14.73 -3.72
CA GLY A 72 12.59 14.37 -2.57
C GLY A 72 12.54 12.91 -2.12
N LYS A 73 11.80 12.03 -2.81
CA LYS A 73 11.67 10.58 -2.49
C LYS A 73 13.03 9.88 -2.32
N THR A 74 13.91 10.01 -3.30
CA THR A 74 15.25 9.41 -3.27
C THR A 74 16.08 9.98 -2.12
N THR A 75 15.89 11.25 -1.75
CA THR A 75 16.54 11.84 -0.56
C THR A 75 16.13 11.11 0.71
N ALA A 76 14.84 10.81 0.89
CA ALA A 76 14.37 10.06 2.05
C ALA A 76 14.98 8.65 2.11
N LEU A 77 15.10 7.95 0.98
CA LEU A 77 15.77 6.64 0.91
C LEU A 77 17.25 6.72 1.28
N ILE A 78 17.96 7.74 0.80
CA ILE A 78 19.38 7.97 1.09
C ILE A 78 19.57 8.28 2.57
N VAL A 79 18.75 9.18 3.13
CA VAL A 79 18.78 9.57 4.54
C VAL A 79 18.49 8.36 5.44
N GLY A 80 17.41 7.61 5.20
CA GLY A 80 17.11 6.39 5.98
C GLY A 80 18.19 5.31 5.85
N GLY A 81 18.68 5.07 4.62
CA GLY A 81 19.73 4.09 4.36
C GLY A 81 21.07 4.42 5.03
N SER A 82 21.38 5.70 5.20
CA SER A 82 22.62 6.16 5.84
C SER A 82 22.77 5.68 7.28
N ALA A 83 21.69 5.31 7.97
CA ALA A 83 21.78 4.72 9.32
C ALA A 83 22.55 3.39 9.32
N TRP A 84 22.43 2.59 8.24
CA TRP A 84 23.00 1.24 8.12
C TRP A 84 24.29 1.20 7.31
N GLY A 85 24.44 2.06 6.30
CA GLY A 85 25.65 2.06 5.49
C GLY A 85 25.63 3.06 4.36
N GLY A 86 26.58 2.90 3.43
CA GLY A 86 26.80 3.85 2.36
C GLY A 86 28.06 3.59 1.54
N GLY A 87 28.55 4.65 0.90
CA GLY A 87 29.73 4.63 0.05
C GLY A 87 29.51 4.03 -1.35
N GLY A 88 30.42 4.37 -2.27
CA GLY A 88 30.26 4.06 -3.70
C GLY A 88 29.23 4.97 -4.38
N VAL A 89 29.00 4.77 -5.68
CA VAL A 89 28.18 5.69 -6.52
C VAL A 89 26.71 5.75 -6.08
N ARG A 90 26.17 4.67 -5.50
CA ARG A 90 24.75 4.55 -5.11
C ARG A 90 24.51 4.55 -3.60
N GLY A 91 25.57 4.62 -2.80
CA GLY A 91 25.48 4.49 -1.35
C GLY A 91 24.79 3.19 -0.91
N TYR A 92 23.89 3.32 0.07
CA TYR A 92 23.11 2.19 0.60
C TYR A 92 21.99 1.73 -0.34
N VAL A 93 21.45 2.67 -1.11
CA VAL A 93 20.25 2.47 -1.92
C VAL A 93 20.49 1.47 -3.05
N ARG A 94 19.51 0.62 -3.30
CA ARG A 94 19.47 -0.34 -4.40
C ARG A 94 18.40 0.07 -5.42
N THR A 95 18.50 -0.44 -6.63
CA THR A 95 17.55 -0.12 -7.70
C THR A 95 16.49 -1.20 -7.80
N TRP A 96 15.26 -0.81 -8.14
CA TRP A 96 14.24 -1.74 -8.59
C TRP A 96 14.61 -2.46 -9.87
N ARG A 97 15.45 -1.86 -10.73
CA ARG A 97 15.90 -2.42 -12.00
C ARG A 97 16.86 -3.60 -11.81
N ALA A 98 16.30 -4.71 -11.38
CA ALA A 98 16.93 -5.99 -11.15
C ALA A 98 15.88 -7.10 -11.33
N THR A 99 16.33 -8.30 -11.70
CA THR A 99 15.42 -9.45 -11.76
C THR A 99 14.96 -9.83 -10.36
N ALA A 100 13.79 -10.46 -10.24
CA ALA A 100 13.32 -11.02 -8.96
C ALA A 100 14.38 -11.89 -8.24
N ASN A 101 15.17 -12.68 -8.99
CA ASN A 101 16.26 -13.49 -8.44
C ASN A 101 17.42 -12.64 -7.89
N GLY A 102 17.72 -11.51 -8.54
CA GLY A 102 18.72 -10.56 -8.05
C GLY A 102 18.27 -9.94 -6.73
N LEU A 103 17.00 -9.52 -6.65
CA LEU A 103 16.42 -8.94 -5.44
C LEU A 103 16.25 -9.95 -4.30
N GLU A 104 16.09 -11.24 -4.58
CA GLU A 104 16.14 -12.31 -3.57
C GLU A 104 17.48 -12.29 -2.82
N SER A 105 18.59 -12.18 -3.55
CA SER A 105 19.94 -12.12 -2.95
C SER A 105 20.15 -10.82 -2.18
N VAL A 106 19.62 -9.71 -2.69
CA VAL A 106 19.66 -8.41 -2.00
C VAL A 106 18.84 -8.47 -0.71
N ALA A 107 17.63 -9.04 -0.71
CA ALA A 107 16.80 -9.15 0.47
C ALA A 107 17.44 -10.00 1.57
N ALA A 108 18.07 -11.12 1.20
CA ALA A 108 18.83 -11.95 2.13
C ALA A 108 19.99 -11.19 2.80
N LEU A 109 20.65 -10.28 2.07
CA LEU A 109 21.70 -9.41 2.62
C LEU A 109 21.17 -8.29 3.53
N HIS A 110 19.85 -8.06 3.56
CA HIS A 110 19.20 -7.01 4.37
C HIS A 110 18.29 -7.56 5.46
N CYS A 111 18.43 -8.84 5.82
CA CYS A 111 17.65 -9.47 6.88
C CYS A 111 17.81 -8.77 8.24
N ASP A 112 16.68 -8.43 8.88
CA ASP A 112 16.56 -7.62 10.11
C ASP A 112 17.22 -6.22 10.01
N THR A 113 17.32 -5.70 8.78
CA THR A 113 17.80 -4.33 8.50
C THR A 113 16.82 -3.57 7.59
N LEU A 114 17.23 -2.38 7.13
CA LEU A 114 16.48 -1.61 6.15
C LEU A 114 16.83 -2.04 4.72
N LEU A 115 15.86 -2.17 3.83
CA LEU A 115 16.12 -2.28 2.39
C LEU A 115 15.58 -1.04 1.66
N CYS A 116 16.43 -0.26 0.99
CA CYS A 116 16.01 0.89 0.18
C CYS A 116 16.01 0.54 -1.31
N LEU A 117 14.85 0.62 -1.98
CA LEU A 117 14.69 0.35 -3.42
C LEU A 117 14.18 1.59 -4.16
N ASP A 118 15.03 2.17 -5.00
CA ASP A 118 14.72 3.40 -5.74
C ASP A 118 14.26 3.09 -7.18
N GLU A 119 13.35 3.93 -7.67
CA GLU A 119 12.89 3.98 -9.06
C GLU A 119 12.07 2.77 -9.53
N MET A 120 10.95 2.48 -8.84
CA MET A 120 10.02 1.39 -9.18
C MET A 120 9.50 1.47 -10.63
N GLY A 121 9.42 2.68 -11.21
CA GLY A 121 8.94 2.89 -12.58
C GLY A 121 9.75 2.17 -13.66
N GLN A 122 10.99 1.75 -13.37
CA GLN A 122 11.89 1.06 -14.30
C GLN A 122 11.58 -0.44 -14.51
N VAL A 123 10.61 -1.00 -13.79
CA VAL A 123 10.24 -2.43 -13.83
C VAL A 123 8.80 -2.55 -14.33
N ASP A 124 8.48 -3.63 -15.06
CA ASP A 124 7.10 -3.88 -15.51
C ASP A 124 6.16 -4.19 -14.34
N GLY A 125 4.86 -3.89 -14.51
CA GLY A 125 3.87 -4.01 -13.43
C GLY A 125 3.78 -5.42 -12.85
N ARG A 126 3.91 -6.44 -13.69
CA ARG A 126 3.86 -7.84 -13.26
C ARG A 126 5.08 -8.24 -12.44
N GLU A 127 6.28 -7.85 -12.84
CA GLU A 127 7.51 -8.14 -12.08
C GLU A 127 7.53 -7.36 -10.76
N VAL A 128 7.10 -6.09 -10.76
CA VAL A 128 6.94 -5.28 -9.53
C VAL A 128 6.06 -6.00 -8.50
N GLY A 129 4.88 -6.48 -8.92
CA GLY A 129 3.97 -7.20 -8.02
C GLY A 129 4.57 -8.49 -7.43
N GLN A 130 5.33 -9.24 -8.24
CA GLN A 130 6.03 -10.44 -7.77
C GLN A 130 7.14 -10.10 -6.76
N ILE A 131 7.93 -9.07 -7.04
CA ILE A 131 9.01 -8.62 -6.15
C ILE A 131 8.42 -8.13 -4.82
N ALA A 132 7.40 -7.27 -4.86
CA ALA A 132 6.75 -6.75 -3.66
C ALA A 132 6.18 -7.87 -2.77
N TYR A 133 5.55 -8.87 -3.39
CA TYR A 133 5.05 -10.05 -2.69
C TYR A 133 6.19 -10.87 -2.07
N MET A 134 7.23 -11.17 -2.84
CA MET A 134 8.39 -11.93 -2.39
C MET A 134 9.09 -11.26 -1.19
N LEU A 135 9.36 -9.95 -1.29
CA LEU A 135 9.97 -9.17 -0.21
C LEU A 135 9.15 -9.25 1.07
N SER A 136 7.83 -9.08 0.95
CA SER A 136 6.93 -9.06 2.09
C SER A 136 6.60 -10.43 2.67
N ASN A 137 6.78 -11.51 1.90
CA ASN A 137 6.62 -12.87 2.37
C ASN A 137 7.88 -13.41 3.06
N GLY A 138 9.04 -12.77 2.85
CA GLY A 138 10.27 -13.14 3.54
C GLY A 138 10.94 -14.41 3.02
N GLN A 139 10.60 -14.86 1.81
CA GLN A 139 11.13 -16.13 1.30
C GLN A 139 11.37 -16.08 -0.22
N GLY A 140 12.49 -16.65 -0.64
CA GLY A 140 12.89 -16.85 -2.03
C GLY A 140 12.16 -18.00 -2.71
N LYS A 141 12.36 -18.14 -4.03
CA LYS A 141 11.75 -19.25 -4.78
C LYS A 141 12.46 -20.57 -4.47
N THR A 142 11.71 -21.61 -4.12
CA THR A 142 12.23 -22.97 -4.03
C THR A 142 12.73 -23.44 -5.40
N ARG A 143 13.95 -23.99 -5.45
CA ARG A 143 14.57 -24.50 -6.68
C ARG A 143 15.06 -25.92 -6.46
N ALA A 144 15.10 -26.74 -7.50
CA ALA A 144 15.80 -28.02 -7.45
C ALA A 144 17.31 -27.78 -7.37
N GLY A 145 17.99 -28.54 -6.51
CA GLY A 145 19.44 -28.67 -6.44
C GLY A 145 19.98 -29.50 -7.60
N ARG A 146 21.30 -29.55 -7.73
CA ARG A 146 21.97 -30.29 -8.83
C ARG A 146 21.68 -31.80 -8.79
N GLY A 147 21.36 -32.36 -7.63
CA GLY A 147 20.97 -33.77 -7.44
C GLY A 147 19.46 -34.05 -7.52
N GLY A 148 18.63 -33.04 -7.81
CA GLY A 148 17.17 -33.19 -7.79
C GLY A 148 16.52 -33.03 -6.41
N GLU A 149 17.31 -32.91 -5.33
CA GLU A 149 16.79 -32.51 -4.01
C GLU A 149 16.31 -31.06 -4.01
N GLY A 150 15.31 -30.71 -3.19
CA GLY A 150 14.89 -29.32 -3.04
C GLY A 150 15.97 -28.49 -2.35
N ARG A 151 16.42 -27.40 -2.96
CA ARG A 151 17.29 -26.43 -2.30
C ARG A 151 16.45 -25.61 -1.32
N THR A 152 16.93 -25.49 -0.08
CA THR A 152 16.31 -24.60 0.92
C THR A 152 16.27 -23.17 0.38
N PRO A 153 15.08 -22.56 0.26
CA PRO A 153 14.96 -21.18 -0.18
C PRO A 153 15.62 -20.24 0.83
N ALA A 154 16.12 -19.10 0.37
CA ALA A 154 16.59 -18.06 1.27
C ALA A 154 15.39 -17.48 2.03
N GLU A 155 15.59 -17.16 3.31
CA GLU A 155 14.59 -16.54 4.18
C GLU A 155 15.11 -15.22 4.72
N TRP A 156 14.23 -14.24 4.87
CA TRP A 156 14.58 -12.93 5.39
C TRP A 156 13.40 -12.25 6.09
N ARG A 157 13.74 -11.28 6.94
CA ARG A 157 12.82 -10.29 7.49
C ARG A 157 13.31 -8.92 7.06
N VAL A 158 12.48 -8.12 6.41
CA VAL A 158 12.92 -6.80 5.92
C VAL A 158 11.87 -5.74 6.22
N MET A 159 12.35 -4.61 6.76
CA MET A 159 11.64 -3.34 6.64
C MET A 159 12.20 -2.67 5.39
N PHE A 160 11.35 -2.31 4.44
CA PHE A 160 11.83 -1.69 3.21
C PHE A 160 11.20 -0.33 2.94
N LEU A 161 11.98 0.54 2.30
CA LEU A 161 11.53 1.80 1.74
C LEU A 161 11.67 1.74 0.23
N SER A 162 10.66 2.24 -0.46
CA SER A 162 10.59 2.25 -1.92
C SER A 162 10.21 3.64 -2.43
N SER A 163 10.58 3.96 -3.67
CA SER A 163 10.18 5.20 -4.35
C SER A 163 9.64 4.95 -5.75
N GLY A 164 8.71 5.80 -6.19
CA GLY A 164 8.16 5.77 -7.54
C GLY A 164 7.27 6.96 -7.85
N GLU A 165 6.88 7.11 -9.11
CA GLU A 165 5.94 8.17 -9.51
C GLU A 165 4.48 7.79 -9.23
N ILE A 166 4.15 6.51 -9.40
CA ILE A 166 2.82 5.94 -9.19
C ILE A 166 2.84 4.91 -8.07
N GLY A 167 1.68 4.64 -7.47
CA GLY A 167 1.56 3.63 -6.41
C GLY A 167 1.76 2.20 -6.92
N LEU A 168 2.05 1.27 -6.01
CA LEU A 168 2.25 -0.14 -6.36
C LEU A 168 1.03 -0.71 -7.10
N SER A 169 -0.17 -0.39 -6.62
CA SER A 169 -1.43 -0.86 -7.20
C SER A 169 -1.68 -0.33 -8.61
N ASP A 170 -1.34 0.93 -8.84
CA ASP A 170 -1.46 1.58 -10.15
C ASP A 170 -0.47 0.95 -11.13
N LYS A 171 0.77 0.74 -10.67
CA LYS A 171 1.83 0.12 -11.48
C LYS A 171 1.47 -1.29 -11.94
N MET A 172 0.90 -2.10 -11.04
CA MET A 172 0.43 -3.45 -11.37
C MET A 172 -0.75 -3.45 -12.37
N SER A 173 -1.48 -2.34 -12.47
CA SER A 173 -2.66 -2.21 -13.33
C SER A 173 -2.34 -1.74 -14.75
N GLU A 174 -1.11 -1.28 -15.03
CA GLU A 174 -0.68 -0.77 -16.34
C GLU A 174 -0.85 -1.80 -17.48
N ASP A 175 -0.67 -3.09 -17.21
CA ASP A 175 -0.65 -4.15 -18.24
C ASP A 175 -2.04 -4.53 -18.79
N GLY A 176 -3.13 -3.90 -18.32
CA GLY A 176 -4.49 -4.06 -18.87
C GLY A 176 -5.11 -5.46 -18.76
N ARG A 177 -4.37 -6.48 -18.29
CA ARG A 177 -4.80 -7.89 -18.23
C ARG A 177 -5.60 -8.25 -16.98
N GLY A 178 -6.12 -7.26 -16.24
CA GLY A 178 -7.06 -7.50 -15.14
C GLY A 178 -6.51 -8.35 -13.97
N GLN A 179 -5.20 -8.64 -13.91
CA GLN A 179 -4.57 -9.16 -12.69
C GLN A 179 -4.44 -8.00 -11.70
N ARG A 180 -5.57 -7.63 -11.10
CA ARG A 180 -5.60 -6.74 -9.95
C ARG A 180 -4.76 -7.38 -8.84
N ALA A 181 -3.93 -6.59 -8.18
CA ALA A 181 -3.23 -7.00 -6.97
C ALA A 181 -4.26 -7.64 -6.04
N ALA A 182 -4.07 -8.91 -5.67
CA ALA A 182 -4.91 -9.52 -4.65
C ALA A 182 -4.83 -8.62 -3.41
N ALA A 183 -5.97 -8.25 -2.81
CA ALA A 183 -6.03 -7.27 -1.72
C ALA A 183 -5.06 -7.55 -0.54
N GLY A 184 -4.60 -8.80 -0.38
CA GLY A 184 -3.53 -9.15 0.57
C GLY A 184 -2.14 -8.56 0.27
N GLN A 185 -1.84 -8.19 -0.98
CA GLN A 185 -0.56 -7.61 -1.39
C GLN A 185 -0.49 -6.11 -1.09
N GLN A 186 -1.62 -5.39 -1.16
CA GLN A 186 -1.72 -3.95 -0.92
C GLN A 186 -1.51 -3.55 0.56
N VAL A 187 -1.66 -4.50 1.49
CA VAL A 187 -1.47 -4.24 2.93
C VAL A 187 0.00 -4.29 3.33
N ARG A 188 0.85 -4.98 2.55
CA ARG A 188 2.25 -5.23 2.92
C ARG A 188 3.20 -4.12 2.46
N VAL A 189 2.82 -3.39 1.42
CA VAL A 189 3.52 -2.20 0.92
C VAL A 189 2.58 -1.00 1.04
N VAL A 190 2.90 -0.08 1.95
CA VAL A 190 2.06 1.07 2.22
C VAL A 190 2.43 2.21 1.28
N ASP A 191 1.54 2.55 0.35
CA ASP A 191 1.72 3.68 -0.58
C ASP A 191 1.49 5.02 0.15
N ILE A 192 2.56 5.75 0.45
CA ILE A 192 2.52 7.08 1.09
C ILE A 192 2.75 8.16 0.02
N LEU A 193 1.91 9.20 0.03
CA LEU A 193 2.20 10.40 -0.76
C LEU A 193 3.51 11.03 -0.30
N ALA A 194 4.45 11.15 -1.24
CA ALA A 194 5.73 11.79 -1.02
C ALA A 194 5.55 13.24 -0.60
N ASP A 195 4.62 13.96 -1.22
CA ASP A 195 4.26 15.33 -0.84
C ASP A 195 3.74 15.37 0.60
N ALA A 196 4.36 16.22 1.42
CA ALA A 196 3.97 16.44 2.79
C ALA A 196 2.83 17.46 2.94
N GLY A 197 2.39 18.08 1.84
CA GLY A 197 1.31 19.08 1.82
C GLY A 197 1.74 20.49 2.21
N ALA A 198 3.05 20.73 2.36
CA ALA A 198 3.62 22.02 2.72
C ALA A 198 4.09 22.86 1.52
N GLY A 199 3.88 22.37 0.28
CA GLY A 199 4.37 23.03 -0.93
C GLY A 199 5.88 22.92 -1.17
N LEU A 200 6.55 22.05 -0.42
CA LEU A 200 8.01 21.84 -0.46
C LEU A 200 8.38 20.40 -0.87
N GLY A 201 7.46 19.70 -1.53
CA GLY A 201 7.60 18.28 -1.83
C GLY A 201 7.56 17.44 -0.55
N LEU A 202 8.58 16.59 -0.36
CA LEU A 202 8.67 15.69 0.79
C LEU A 202 8.96 16.39 2.13
N PHE A 203 9.31 17.68 2.09
CA PHE A 203 9.67 18.44 3.28
C PHE A 203 8.49 19.28 3.80
N GLU A 204 8.47 19.50 5.11
CA GLU A 204 7.64 20.49 5.80
C GLU A 204 8.47 21.68 6.30
N THR A 205 9.76 21.47 6.57
CA THR A 205 10.69 22.51 7.02
C THR A 205 12.04 22.39 6.33
N LEU A 206 12.60 23.53 5.95
CA LEU A 206 13.89 23.62 5.27
C LEU A 206 15.04 23.94 6.22
N HIS A 207 14.81 24.06 7.53
CA HIS A 207 15.89 24.32 8.51
C HIS A 207 16.85 25.47 8.15
N GLY A 208 16.34 26.53 7.51
CA GLY A 208 17.13 27.69 7.09
C GLY A 208 17.82 27.58 5.72
N PHE A 209 17.65 26.47 5.01
CA PHE A 209 18.06 26.36 3.60
C PHE A 209 17.13 27.20 2.69
N PRO A 210 17.64 27.76 1.59
CA PRO A 210 16.90 28.71 0.76
C PRO A 210 15.72 28.08 0.01
N ASP A 211 15.83 26.81 -0.36
CA ASP A 211 14.80 26.06 -1.08
C ASP A 211 14.94 24.55 -0.84
N ALA A 212 13.93 23.80 -1.30
CA ALA A 212 13.86 22.35 -1.15
C ALA A 212 15.00 21.60 -1.88
N ASP A 213 15.52 22.14 -2.99
CA ASP A 213 16.61 21.53 -3.73
C ASP A 213 17.94 21.65 -2.98
N ALA A 214 18.24 22.84 -2.45
CA ALA A 214 19.40 23.09 -1.61
C ALA A 214 19.38 22.20 -0.36
N PHE A 215 18.21 22.06 0.28
CA PHE A 215 18.06 21.17 1.42
C PHE A 215 18.26 19.69 1.05
N ALA A 216 17.66 19.24 -0.05
CA ALA A 216 17.84 17.87 -0.54
C ALA A 216 19.31 17.57 -0.90
N ARG A 217 20.02 18.50 -1.55
CA ARG A 217 21.45 18.37 -1.86
C ARG A 217 22.30 18.28 -0.60
N HIS A 218 22.01 19.11 0.40
CA HIS A 218 22.70 19.05 1.69
C HIS A 218 22.53 17.67 2.34
N LEU A 219 21.29 17.19 2.47
CA LEU A 219 21.01 15.87 3.06
C LEU A 219 21.71 14.73 2.31
N LYS A 220 21.72 14.76 0.98
CA LYS A 220 22.43 13.75 0.16
C LYS A 220 23.93 13.81 0.36
N ALA A 221 24.52 15.00 0.45
CA ALA A 221 25.95 15.17 0.70
C ALA A 221 26.31 14.65 2.11
N ALA A 222 25.58 15.08 3.13
CA ALA A 222 25.80 14.66 4.51
C ALA A 222 25.66 13.14 4.68
N ALA A 223 24.63 12.53 4.07
CA ALA A 223 24.42 11.08 4.10
C ALA A 223 25.46 10.28 3.30
N ASN A 224 26.20 10.92 2.38
CA ASN A 224 27.33 10.31 1.67
C ASN A 224 28.66 10.49 2.42
N GLU A 225 28.73 11.36 3.42
CA GLU A 225 29.93 11.59 4.23
C GLU A 225 29.83 10.91 5.61
N HIS A 226 28.64 10.89 6.18
CA HIS A 226 28.33 10.31 7.48
C HIS A 226 27.31 9.19 7.27
N TYR A 227 27.72 7.93 7.49
CA TYR A 227 26.84 6.79 7.29
C TYR A 227 27.34 5.53 8.02
N GLY A 228 26.43 4.58 8.24
CA GLY A 228 26.71 3.25 8.77
C GLY A 228 27.03 3.17 10.25
N VAL A 229 26.87 4.28 10.98
CA VAL A 229 27.24 4.39 12.40
C VAL A 229 26.03 4.31 13.33
N ALA A 230 24.84 4.74 12.89
CA ALA A 230 23.67 4.86 13.76
C ALA A 230 23.00 3.52 14.10
N ALA A 231 22.76 2.68 13.10
CA ALA A 231 22.10 1.39 13.30
C ALA A 231 22.93 0.43 14.19
N PRO A 232 24.26 0.32 14.03
CA PRO A 232 25.07 -0.48 14.95
C PRO A 232 24.98 -0.03 16.41
N ASP A 233 24.96 1.28 16.68
CA ASP A 233 24.78 1.78 18.05
C ASP A 233 23.38 1.47 18.60
N PHE A 234 22.32 1.65 17.79
CA PHE A 234 20.96 1.25 18.16
C PHE A 234 20.85 -0.25 18.48
N VAL A 235 21.46 -1.11 17.66
CA VAL A 235 21.45 -2.57 17.87
C VAL A 235 22.15 -2.98 19.15
N LYS A 236 23.21 -2.27 19.60
CA LYS A 236 23.86 -2.56 20.89
C LYS A 236 22.88 -2.43 22.05
N PHE A 237 21.98 -1.45 22.03
CA PHE A 237 20.94 -1.32 23.06
C PHE A 237 19.96 -2.50 23.04
N ILE A 238 19.52 -2.93 21.85
CA ILE A 238 18.66 -4.11 21.71
C ILE A 238 19.36 -5.37 22.23
N VAL A 239 20.62 -5.59 21.89
CA VAL A 239 21.37 -6.77 22.35
C VAL A 239 21.55 -6.78 23.87
N ASN A 240 21.71 -5.60 24.49
CA ASN A 240 21.89 -5.48 25.94
C ASN A 240 20.59 -5.75 26.73
N ASP A 241 19.43 -5.41 26.18
CA ASP A 241 18.12 -5.70 26.80
C ASP A 241 17.08 -6.13 25.75
N TYR A 242 17.27 -7.34 25.21
CA TYR A 242 16.46 -7.85 24.11
C TYR A 242 14.97 -7.94 24.45
N ASN A 243 14.66 -8.50 25.62
CA ASN A 243 13.27 -8.72 26.03
C ASN A 243 12.59 -7.40 26.43
N GLY A 244 13.29 -6.50 27.12
CA GLY A 244 12.74 -5.18 27.47
C GLY A 244 12.49 -4.33 26.23
N CYS A 245 13.42 -4.32 25.27
CA CYS A 245 13.24 -3.63 23.99
C CYS A 245 12.08 -4.20 23.17
N ALA A 246 11.92 -5.53 23.15
CA ALA A 246 10.82 -6.19 22.45
C ALA A 246 9.46 -5.82 23.06
N GLU A 247 9.35 -5.85 24.39
CA GLU A 247 8.14 -5.46 25.11
C GLU A 247 7.82 -3.98 24.85
N ALA A 248 8.80 -3.09 25.00
CA ALA A 248 8.60 -1.66 24.81
C ALA A 248 8.10 -1.34 23.39
N ALA A 249 8.66 -2.00 22.37
CA ALA A 249 8.21 -1.87 20.99
C ALA A 249 6.76 -2.37 20.80
N LEU A 250 6.41 -3.51 21.40
CA LEU A 250 5.04 -4.06 21.35
C LEU A 250 4.04 -3.21 22.13
N SER A 251 4.40 -2.64 23.28
CA SER A 251 3.53 -1.72 24.03
C SER A 251 3.22 -0.50 23.20
N HIS A 252 4.26 0.16 22.69
CA HIS A 252 4.09 1.36 21.87
C HIS A 252 3.31 1.08 20.58
N GLN A 253 3.54 -0.06 19.92
CA GLN A 253 2.75 -0.46 18.76
C GLN A 253 1.27 -0.64 19.10
N ARG A 254 0.96 -1.32 20.21
CA ARG A 254 -0.42 -1.53 20.68
C ARG A 254 -1.11 -0.21 21.02
N GLU A 255 -0.41 0.69 21.71
CA GLU A 255 -0.89 2.03 22.02
C GLU A 255 -1.20 2.82 20.75
N PHE A 256 -0.27 2.82 19.79
CA PHE A 256 -0.48 3.50 18.50
C PHE A 256 -1.73 2.99 17.78
N VAL A 257 -1.93 1.67 17.73
CA VAL A 257 -3.10 1.05 17.11
C VAL A 257 -4.37 1.41 17.88
N ALA A 258 -4.35 1.30 19.22
CA ALA A 258 -5.52 1.58 20.05
C ALA A 258 -5.99 3.03 19.94
N GLU A 259 -5.06 3.98 19.84
CA GLU A 259 -5.37 5.40 19.76
C GLU A 259 -5.77 5.87 18.35
N HIS A 260 -5.16 5.29 17.31
CA HIS A 260 -5.24 5.86 15.96
C HIS A 260 -5.96 4.99 14.95
N CYS A 261 -6.13 3.69 15.20
CA CYS A 261 -6.92 2.82 14.32
C CYS A 261 -8.41 3.11 14.55
N PRO A 262 -9.17 3.54 13.52
CA PRO A 262 -10.60 3.81 13.68
C PRO A 262 -11.38 2.58 14.14
N ALA A 263 -12.41 2.80 14.97
CA ALA A 263 -13.30 1.73 15.40
C ALA A 263 -14.02 1.10 14.18
N GLY A 264 -14.06 -0.23 14.12
CA GLY A 264 -14.68 -0.96 13.00
C GLY A 264 -13.86 -0.97 11.71
N ALA A 265 -12.63 -0.44 11.72
CA ALA A 265 -11.75 -0.52 10.57
C ALA A 265 -11.42 -1.99 10.22
N ASP A 266 -11.32 -2.28 8.93
CA ASP A 266 -11.02 -3.63 8.48
C ASP A 266 -9.60 -4.08 8.85
N GLY A 267 -9.33 -5.39 8.75
CA GLY A 267 -8.04 -5.96 9.13
C GLY A 267 -6.84 -5.47 8.31
N GLN A 268 -7.04 -4.80 7.17
CA GLN A 268 -5.95 -4.13 6.45
C GLN A 268 -5.53 -2.85 7.16
N VAL A 269 -6.49 -2.01 7.55
CA VAL A 269 -6.21 -0.75 8.27
C VAL A 269 -5.48 -1.01 9.57
N SER A 270 -5.95 -1.98 10.36
CA SER A 270 -5.31 -2.36 11.61
C SER A 270 -3.86 -2.84 11.41
N ARG A 271 -3.59 -3.63 10.36
CA ARG A 271 -2.22 -4.07 10.02
C ARG A 271 -1.31 -2.93 9.59
N VAL A 272 -1.83 -1.96 8.82
CA VAL A 272 -1.06 -0.78 8.43
C VAL A 272 -0.78 0.12 9.64
N ALA A 273 -1.76 0.31 10.52
CA ALA A 273 -1.58 1.03 11.78
C ALA A 273 -0.50 0.36 12.65
N ALA A 274 -0.51 -0.98 12.77
CA ALA A 274 0.51 -1.72 13.50
C ALA A 274 1.92 -1.52 12.90
N ARG A 275 2.05 -1.46 11.57
CA ARG A 275 3.35 -1.18 10.94
C ARG A 275 3.84 0.25 11.24
N PHE A 276 2.96 1.25 11.14
CA PHE A 276 3.31 2.62 11.55
C PHE A 276 3.65 2.70 13.04
N GLY A 277 2.93 1.97 13.89
CA GLY A 277 3.21 1.88 15.32
C GLY A 277 4.58 1.28 15.63
N LEU A 278 5.00 0.23 14.91
CA LEU A 278 6.35 -0.33 15.06
C LEU A 278 7.43 0.67 14.64
N VAL A 279 7.21 1.41 13.56
CA VAL A 279 8.15 2.44 13.10
C VAL A 279 8.22 3.61 14.08
N ALA A 280 7.07 4.06 14.59
CA ALA A 280 7.01 5.06 15.65
C ALA A 280 7.83 4.60 16.87
N ALA A 281 7.58 3.39 17.36
CA ALA A 281 8.29 2.80 18.48
C ALA A 281 9.81 2.77 18.24
N ALA A 282 10.25 2.35 17.06
CA ALA A 282 11.67 2.31 16.70
C ALA A 282 12.32 3.71 16.76
N GLY A 283 11.62 4.74 16.28
CA GLY A 283 12.09 6.13 16.34
C GLY A 283 12.12 6.70 17.76
N GLU A 284 11.10 6.40 18.57
CA GLU A 284 11.07 6.81 19.98
C GLU A 284 12.17 6.12 20.80
N MET A 285 12.41 4.82 20.55
CA MET A 285 13.54 4.10 21.15
C MET A 285 14.88 4.70 20.72
N ALA A 286 15.06 5.01 19.43
CA ALA A 286 16.28 5.66 18.96
C ALA A 286 16.49 7.03 19.62
N THR A 287 15.41 7.76 19.89
CA THR A 287 15.44 9.03 20.64
C THR A 287 15.84 8.79 22.09
N ALA A 288 15.22 7.83 22.78
CA ALA A 288 15.53 7.48 24.16
C ALA A 288 16.97 6.97 24.35
N PHE A 289 17.52 6.29 23.35
CA PHE A 289 18.91 5.81 23.33
C PHE A 289 19.92 6.89 22.94
N GLY A 290 19.48 8.10 22.56
CA GLY A 290 20.35 9.19 22.13
C GLY A 290 21.01 8.97 20.76
N VAL A 291 20.46 8.08 19.93
CA VAL A 291 20.95 7.80 18.57
C VAL A 291 20.53 8.91 17.60
N VAL A 292 19.34 9.47 17.81
CA VAL A 292 18.81 10.62 17.06
C VAL A 292 18.54 11.78 18.01
N PRO A 293 18.70 13.05 17.57
CA PRO A 293 18.62 14.22 18.44
C PRO A 293 17.18 14.80 18.49
N TRP A 294 16.16 13.94 18.34
CA TRP A 294 14.77 14.38 18.27
C TRP A 294 14.18 14.60 19.66
N GLN A 295 13.05 15.31 19.71
CA GLN A 295 12.28 15.41 20.95
C GLN A 295 11.40 14.16 21.10
N PRO A 296 11.13 13.70 22.34
CA PRO A 296 10.17 12.63 22.57
C PRO A 296 8.81 12.94 21.92
N GLY A 297 8.24 11.97 21.21
CA GLY A 297 6.99 12.09 20.47
C GLY A 297 7.12 12.52 19.01
N GLU A 298 8.31 12.95 18.55
CA GLU A 298 8.54 13.36 17.16
C GLU A 298 8.33 12.20 16.16
N ALA A 299 8.78 11.00 16.51
CA ALA A 299 8.64 9.82 15.66
C ALA A 299 7.18 9.36 15.60
N THR A 300 6.50 9.34 16.74
CA THR A 300 5.07 9.03 16.83
C THR A 300 4.20 10.01 16.06
N ALA A 301 4.43 11.32 16.23
CA ALA A 301 3.69 12.35 15.51
C ALA A 301 3.92 12.26 13.99
N SER A 302 5.15 11.98 13.56
CA SER A 302 5.48 11.85 12.14
C SER A 302 4.90 10.58 11.50
N ALA A 303 4.96 9.44 12.19
CA ALA A 303 4.30 8.21 11.77
C ALA A 303 2.78 8.40 11.66
N LEU A 304 2.16 9.09 12.63
CA LEU A 304 0.74 9.42 12.61
C LEU A 304 0.36 10.32 11.42
N ARG A 305 1.14 11.37 11.13
CA ARG A 305 0.92 12.22 9.95
C ARG A 305 0.96 11.41 8.65
N CYS A 306 1.92 10.49 8.52
CA CYS A 306 2.02 9.61 7.36
C CYS A 306 0.86 8.62 7.28
N TYR A 307 0.45 8.04 8.41
CA TYR A 307 -0.68 7.12 8.49
C TYR A 307 -2.00 7.79 8.11
N ARG A 308 -2.27 9.01 8.60
CA ARG A 308 -3.45 9.79 8.21
C ARG A 308 -3.46 10.12 6.73
N ALA A 309 -2.34 10.58 6.18
CA ALA A 309 -2.22 10.83 4.74
C ALA A 309 -2.49 9.57 3.90
N TRP A 310 -2.10 8.39 4.39
CA TRP A 310 -2.43 7.11 3.75
C TRP A 310 -3.94 6.78 3.85
N LEU A 311 -4.54 6.95 5.04
CA LEU A 311 -5.98 6.73 5.25
C LEU A 311 -6.85 7.61 4.36
N ASP A 312 -6.49 8.88 4.20
CA ASP A 312 -7.22 9.85 3.39
C ASP A 312 -7.26 9.41 1.93
N VAL A 313 -6.10 8.98 1.39
CA VAL A 313 -5.98 8.48 0.01
C VAL A 313 -6.76 7.18 -0.20
N ARG A 314 -6.78 6.29 0.80
CA ARG A 314 -7.54 5.04 0.76
C ARG A 314 -9.04 5.30 0.64
N GLY A 315 -9.51 6.48 1.05
CA GLY A 315 -10.92 6.83 1.15
C GLY A 315 -11.55 6.37 2.46
N GLY A 316 -10.79 6.31 3.55
CA GLY A 316 -11.31 6.00 4.90
C GLY A 316 -11.30 4.53 5.30
N ILE A 317 -12.24 4.15 6.17
CA ILE A 317 -12.28 2.86 6.89
C ILE A 317 -12.84 1.69 6.07
N GLU A 318 -13.56 1.98 4.99
CA GLU A 318 -14.21 0.96 4.18
C GLU A 318 -13.21 0.22 3.30
N PRO A 319 -13.39 -1.10 3.07
CA PRO A 319 -12.52 -1.85 2.19
C PRO A 319 -12.53 -1.25 0.78
N THR A 320 -11.36 -0.99 0.20
CA THR A 320 -11.22 -0.47 -1.17
C THR A 320 -11.97 -1.32 -2.21
N GLU A 321 -12.11 -2.62 -1.96
CA GLU A 321 -12.87 -3.55 -2.78
C GLU A 321 -14.38 -3.24 -2.82
N GLU A 322 -14.97 -2.78 -1.70
CA GLU A 322 -16.39 -2.39 -1.64
C GLU A 322 -16.64 -1.18 -2.54
N LYS A 323 -15.81 -0.14 -2.42
CA LYS A 323 -15.90 1.08 -3.25
C LYS A 323 -15.70 0.80 -4.73
N HIS A 324 -14.70 -0.02 -5.08
CA HIS A 324 -14.47 -0.42 -6.47
C HIS A 324 -15.63 -1.25 -7.04
N GLY A 325 -16.25 -2.12 -6.24
CA GLY A 325 -17.44 -2.86 -6.63
C GLY A 325 -18.58 -1.94 -7.04
N ILE A 326 -18.93 -0.97 -6.19
CA ILE A 326 -19.99 0.01 -6.47
C ILE A 326 -19.65 0.84 -7.71
N ALA A 327 -18.41 1.35 -7.81
CA ALA A 327 -17.96 2.15 -8.94
C ALA A 327 -18.01 1.37 -10.27
N ALA A 328 -17.67 0.08 -10.26
CA ALA A 328 -17.76 -0.76 -11.46
C ALA A 328 -19.20 -0.90 -11.96
N VAL A 329 -20.15 -1.10 -11.04
CA VAL A 329 -21.57 -1.18 -11.37
C VAL A 329 -22.10 0.15 -11.90
N ARG A 330 -21.79 1.27 -11.21
CA ARG A 330 -22.14 2.63 -11.66
C ARG A 330 -21.64 2.91 -13.07
N ARG A 331 -20.36 2.66 -13.33
CA ARG A 331 -19.75 2.85 -14.64
C ARG A 331 -20.46 2.05 -15.73
N PHE A 332 -20.84 0.81 -15.45
CA PHE A 332 -21.60 0.00 -16.42
C PHE A 332 -22.96 0.62 -16.72
N ILE A 333 -23.68 1.09 -15.69
CA ILE A 333 -24.98 1.74 -15.86
C ILE A 333 -24.86 3.11 -16.55
N GLU A 334 -23.84 3.91 -16.27
CA GLU A 334 -23.60 5.18 -16.95
C GLU A 334 -23.35 5.00 -18.46
N LEU A 335 -22.54 3.99 -18.82
CA LEU A 335 -22.20 3.71 -20.21
C LEU A 335 -23.35 3.04 -20.99
N HIS A 336 -24.19 2.25 -20.31
CA HIS A 336 -25.09 1.30 -20.98
C HIS A 336 -26.55 1.35 -20.52
N GLY A 337 -26.87 2.13 -19.49
CA GLY A 337 -28.18 2.15 -18.81
C GLY A 337 -29.36 2.49 -19.73
N SER A 338 -29.13 3.22 -20.81
CA SER A 338 -30.16 3.55 -21.80
C SER A 338 -30.16 2.68 -23.05
N SER A 339 -29.08 1.96 -23.35
CA SER A 339 -28.87 1.27 -24.62
C SER A 339 -28.91 -0.26 -24.53
N ARG A 340 -28.52 -0.84 -23.39
CA ARG A 340 -28.46 -2.30 -23.17
C ARG A 340 -29.56 -2.82 -22.24
N PHE A 341 -30.47 -1.96 -21.79
CA PHE A 341 -31.56 -2.33 -20.89
C PHE A 341 -32.92 -2.12 -21.57
N GLU A 342 -33.68 -3.20 -21.71
CA GLU A 342 -35.02 -3.15 -22.29
C GLU A 342 -36.00 -2.46 -21.33
N ALA A 343 -36.77 -1.52 -21.87
CA ALA A 343 -37.73 -0.75 -21.09
C ALA A 343 -38.93 -1.61 -20.68
N MET A 344 -39.38 -1.44 -19.45
CA MET A 344 -40.57 -2.09 -18.88
C MET A 344 -41.51 -1.07 -18.24
N GLY A 345 -42.79 -1.45 -18.12
CA GLY A 345 -43.82 -0.64 -17.48
C GLY A 345 -43.96 0.75 -18.13
N ALA A 346 -43.93 1.80 -17.32
CA ALA A 346 -44.07 3.19 -17.77
C ALA A 346 -42.98 3.67 -18.73
N LEU A 347 -41.86 2.94 -18.87
CA LEU A 347 -40.78 3.30 -19.80
C LEU A 347 -40.98 2.76 -21.22
N VAL A 348 -41.96 1.88 -21.44
CA VAL A 348 -42.25 1.33 -22.76
C VAL A 348 -42.81 2.45 -23.64
N ARG A 349 -42.12 2.74 -24.75
CA ARG A 349 -42.58 3.72 -25.73
C ARG A 349 -43.80 3.18 -26.45
N THR A 350 -44.81 4.03 -26.63
CA THR A 350 -45.99 3.72 -27.42
C THR A 350 -46.13 4.64 -28.62
N ASP A 351 -46.78 4.17 -29.67
CA ASP A 351 -47.18 5.02 -30.79
C ASP A 351 -48.39 5.90 -30.45
N ASN A 352 -48.87 6.66 -31.43
CA ASN A 352 -50.02 7.55 -31.26
C ASN A 352 -51.33 6.79 -30.96
N ALA A 353 -51.39 5.48 -31.21
CA ALA A 353 -52.52 4.61 -30.92
C ALA A 353 -52.37 3.89 -29.57
N GLY A 354 -51.28 4.14 -28.83
CA GLY A 354 -50.98 3.48 -27.55
C GLY A 354 -50.37 2.08 -27.69
N ALA A 355 -50.02 1.64 -28.90
CA ALA A 355 -49.39 0.35 -29.12
C ALA A 355 -47.88 0.41 -28.80
N PRO A 356 -47.28 -0.60 -28.14
CA PRO A 356 -45.85 -0.62 -27.84
C PRO A 356 -45.00 -0.55 -29.11
N ILE A 357 -44.05 0.39 -29.13
CA ILE A 357 -43.04 0.50 -30.18
C ILE A 357 -41.90 -0.45 -29.82
N GLU A 358 -41.65 -1.43 -30.69
CA GLU A 358 -40.55 -2.37 -30.51
C GLU A 358 -39.20 -1.68 -30.66
N ALA A 359 -38.43 -1.62 -29.57
CA ALA A 359 -37.09 -1.06 -29.55
C ALA A 359 -36.05 -2.18 -29.62
N ARG A 360 -35.10 -2.07 -30.55
CA ARG A 360 -33.95 -2.98 -30.60
C ARG A 360 -32.97 -2.65 -29.48
N VAL A 361 -32.64 -3.64 -28.66
CA VAL A 361 -31.67 -3.53 -27.56
C VAL A 361 -30.46 -4.41 -27.87
N PRO A 362 -29.44 -3.90 -28.59
CA PRO A 362 -28.26 -4.67 -28.94
C PRO A 362 -27.49 -5.07 -27.67
N ASN A 363 -26.93 -6.29 -27.66
CA ASN A 363 -26.16 -6.83 -26.53
C ASN A 363 -26.90 -6.70 -25.17
N ARG A 364 -28.22 -6.95 -25.13
CA ARG A 364 -29.06 -6.72 -23.95
C ARG A 364 -28.45 -7.31 -22.67
N ALA A 365 -28.21 -6.43 -21.71
CA ALA A 365 -27.67 -6.72 -20.39
C ALA A 365 -28.78 -7.05 -19.36
N GLY A 366 -29.97 -6.51 -19.59
CA GLY A 366 -31.08 -6.64 -18.66
C GLY A 366 -32.28 -5.79 -19.05
N PHE A 367 -33.02 -5.37 -18.02
CA PHE A 367 -34.24 -4.58 -18.14
C PHE A 367 -34.19 -3.37 -17.22
N ARG A 368 -34.96 -2.33 -17.52
CA ARG A 368 -35.13 -1.17 -16.66
C ARG A 368 -36.58 -0.77 -16.55
N ARG A 369 -36.96 -0.26 -15.39
CA ARG A 369 -38.31 0.24 -15.13
C ARG A 369 -38.28 1.45 -14.22
N GLN A 370 -39.37 2.18 -14.19
CA GLN A 370 -39.56 3.27 -13.24
C GLN A 370 -40.10 2.71 -11.92
N ASP A 371 -39.54 3.14 -10.80
CA ASP A 371 -40.11 2.88 -9.47
C ASP A 371 -41.33 3.79 -9.21
N GLY A 372 -41.96 3.64 -8.04
CA GLY A 372 -43.13 4.43 -7.66
C GLY A 372 -42.88 5.94 -7.48
N ASN A 373 -41.61 6.35 -7.34
CA ASN A 373 -41.19 7.73 -7.12
C ASN A 373 -40.60 8.37 -8.38
N GLY A 374 -40.59 7.66 -9.50
CA GLY A 374 -40.07 8.16 -10.76
C GLY A 374 -38.60 7.81 -11.04
N GLY A 375 -37.91 7.15 -10.11
CA GLY A 375 -36.53 6.70 -10.24
C GLY A 375 -36.39 5.48 -11.16
N ILE A 376 -35.18 5.22 -11.68
CA ILE A 376 -34.94 4.12 -12.63
C ILE A 376 -34.26 2.95 -11.94
N GLU A 377 -34.96 1.82 -11.87
CA GLU A 377 -34.41 0.54 -11.40
C GLU A 377 -33.84 -0.27 -12.55
N TYR A 378 -32.80 -1.06 -12.27
CA TYR A 378 -32.14 -1.93 -13.25
C TYR A 378 -32.20 -3.39 -12.82
N LEU A 379 -32.63 -4.27 -13.72
CA LEU A 379 -32.71 -5.71 -13.53
C LEU A 379 -31.67 -6.38 -14.45
N ILE A 380 -30.51 -6.74 -13.90
CA ILE A 380 -29.37 -7.25 -14.66
C ILE A 380 -29.38 -8.78 -14.68
N LEU A 381 -29.19 -9.38 -15.86
CA LEU A 381 -29.14 -10.83 -16.02
C LEU A 381 -27.86 -11.42 -15.39
N PRO A 382 -27.91 -12.60 -14.74
CA PRO A 382 -26.80 -13.11 -13.92
C PRO A 382 -25.50 -13.35 -14.67
N GLU A 383 -25.55 -13.80 -15.93
CA GLU A 383 -24.33 -14.01 -16.71
C GLU A 383 -23.66 -12.69 -17.05
N VAL A 384 -24.41 -11.69 -17.53
CA VAL A 384 -23.87 -10.35 -17.82
C VAL A 384 -23.35 -9.67 -16.56
N TRP A 385 -24.04 -9.86 -15.42
CA TRP A 385 -23.55 -9.43 -14.12
C TRP A 385 -22.16 -9.98 -13.83
N ARG A 386 -21.95 -11.29 -14.03
CA ARG A 386 -20.69 -11.96 -13.72
C ARG A 386 -19.58 -11.66 -14.73
N THR A 387 -19.88 -11.68 -16.02
CA THR A 387 -18.86 -11.63 -17.08
C THR A 387 -18.53 -10.22 -17.56
N GLU A 388 -19.44 -9.26 -17.38
CA GLU A 388 -19.27 -7.90 -17.88
C GLU A 388 -19.30 -6.86 -16.76
N VAL A 389 -20.35 -6.83 -15.93
CA VAL A 389 -20.50 -5.81 -14.87
C VAL A 389 -19.43 -6.00 -13.79
N CYS A 390 -19.25 -7.24 -13.33
CA CYS A 390 -18.27 -7.61 -12.31
C CYS A 390 -17.01 -8.24 -12.91
N ALA A 391 -16.66 -7.90 -14.16
CA ALA A 391 -15.47 -8.46 -14.81
C ALA A 391 -14.20 -8.18 -13.98
N GLY A 392 -13.50 -9.25 -13.58
CA GLY A 392 -12.33 -9.17 -12.71
C GLY A 392 -12.62 -8.80 -11.26
N LEU A 393 -13.87 -8.97 -10.79
CA LEU A 393 -14.31 -8.82 -9.40
C LEU A 393 -15.07 -10.08 -8.93
N ASP A 394 -15.18 -10.28 -7.62
CA ASP A 394 -16.09 -11.29 -7.07
C ASP A 394 -17.53 -10.77 -7.17
N ALA A 395 -18.28 -11.32 -8.12
CA ALA A 395 -19.65 -10.93 -8.42
C ALA A 395 -20.64 -11.12 -7.24
N VAL A 396 -20.35 -12.05 -6.33
CA VAL A 396 -21.17 -12.27 -5.12
C VAL A 396 -20.80 -11.25 -4.05
N ALA A 397 -19.52 -10.97 -3.86
CA ALA A 397 -19.06 -9.95 -2.93
C ALA A 397 -19.62 -8.57 -3.32
N VAL A 398 -19.53 -8.17 -4.59
CA VAL A 398 -20.09 -6.91 -5.10
C VAL A 398 -21.60 -6.82 -4.83
N ALA A 399 -22.35 -7.90 -5.06
CA ALA A 399 -23.79 -7.91 -4.79
C ALA A 399 -24.10 -7.77 -3.28
N LYS A 400 -23.31 -8.40 -2.40
CA LYS A 400 -23.45 -8.23 -0.94
C LYS A 400 -23.15 -6.79 -0.52
N THR A 401 -22.11 -6.18 -1.07
CA THR A 401 -21.76 -4.78 -0.82
C THR A 401 -22.90 -3.86 -1.24
N LEU A 402 -23.41 -3.99 -2.46
CA LEU A 402 -24.53 -3.16 -2.91
C LEU A 402 -25.77 -3.34 -2.04
N ASN A 403 -26.07 -4.57 -1.59
CA ASN A 403 -27.19 -4.81 -0.68
C ASN A 403 -26.96 -4.16 0.70
N LYS A 404 -25.74 -4.20 1.23
CA LYS A 404 -25.34 -3.53 2.48
C LYS A 404 -25.56 -2.01 2.41
N HIS A 405 -25.28 -1.40 1.26
CA HIS A 405 -25.48 0.05 1.03
C HIS A 405 -26.90 0.40 0.50
N GLY A 406 -27.84 -0.55 0.46
CA GLY A 406 -29.21 -0.29 -0.03
C GLY A 406 -29.30 0.01 -1.53
N LEU A 407 -28.26 -0.34 -2.31
CA LEU A 407 -28.17 -0.13 -3.76
C LEU A 407 -28.66 -1.36 -4.56
N LEU A 408 -28.84 -2.50 -3.88
CA LEU A 408 -29.40 -3.72 -4.44
C LEU A 408 -30.56 -4.19 -3.57
N ILE A 409 -31.66 -4.57 -4.22
CA ILE A 409 -32.86 -5.11 -3.56
C ILE A 409 -32.68 -6.61 -3.36
N SER A 410 -32.71 -7.04 -2.11
CA SER A 410 -32.75 -8.45 -1.74
C SER A 410 -34.17 -8.88 -1.38
N LYS A 411 -34.51 -10.13 -1.71
CA LYS A 411 -35.77 -10.76 -1.36
C LYS A 411 -35.49 -12.05 -0.61
N ASP A 412 -36.08 -12.21 0.57
CA ASP A 412 -35.85 -13.37 1.46
C ASP A 412 -34.36 -13.64 1.76
N GLY A 413 -33.56 -12.58 1.89
CA GLY A 413 -32.11 -12.66 2.13
C GLY A 413 -31.29 -13.13 0.91
N LYS A 414 -31.91 -13.29 -0.27
CA LYS A 414 -31.23 -13.64 -1.52
C LYS A 414 -30.84 -12.39 -2.29
N LEU A 415 -29.61 -12.39 -2.80
CA LEU A 415 -29.02 -11.30 -3.60
C LEU A 415 -29.55 -11.25 -5.05
N GLN A 416 -30.30 -12.28 -5.47
CA GLN A 416 -30.97 -12.33 -6.76
C GLN A 416 -32.46 -12.51 -6.54
N ASP A 417 -33.27 -11.76 -7.29
CA ASP A 417 -34.72 -11.94 -7.34
C ASP A 417 -35.12 -12.73 -8.59
N GLN A 418 -36.35 -13.25 -8.60
CA GLN A 418 -36.98 -13.91 -9.73
C GLN A 418 -38.24 -13.16 -10.16
N ALA A 419 -38.25 -12.70 -11.40
CA ALA A 419 -39.40 -12.05 -12.00
C ALA A 419 -39.65 -12.59 -13.41
N ARG A 420 -40.90 -12.49 -13.87
CA ARG A 420 -41.24 -12.76 -15.27
C ARG A 420 -40.86 -11.54 -16.10
N LEU A 421 -39.79 -11.66 -16.88
CA LEU A 421 -39.26 -10.59 -17.71
C LEU A 421 -39.74 -10.74 -19.17
N PRO A 422 -39.88 -9.64 -19.93
CA PRO A 422 -40.25 -9.69 -21.34
C PRO A 422 -39.36 -10.64 -22.15
N GLY A 423 -39.97 -11.40 -23.06
CA GLY A 423 -39.28 -12.40 -23.88
C GLY A 423 -38.98 -13.73 -23.19
N PHE A 424 -39.34 -13.91 -21.91
CA PHE A 424 -39.16 -15.17 -21.18
C PHE A 424 -40.50 -15.83 -20.85
N SER A 425 -40.61 -17.14 -21.11
CA SER A 425 -41.80 -17.94 -20.80
C SER A 425 -41.90 -18.33 -19.33
N LYS A 426 -40.79 -18.28 -18.59
CA LYS A 426 -40.70 -18.60 -17.15
C LYS A 426 -40.02 -17.45 -16.40
N PRO A 427 -40.25 -17.30 -15.07
CA PRO A 427 -39.48 -16.36 -14.26
C PRO A 427 -37.98 -16.62 -14.35
N VAL A 428 -37.20 -15.56 -14.48
CA VAL A 428 -35.74 -15.61 -14.58
C VAL A 428 -35.09 -14.86 -13.43
N ARG A 429 -33.93 -15.36 -13.02
CA ARG A 429 -33.12 -14.71 -11.97
C ARG A 429 -32.49 -13.44 -12.53
N HIS A 430 -32.37 -12.44 -11.67
CA HIS A 430 -31.69 -11.19 -11.98
C HIS A 430 -31.18 -10.53 -10.69
N TYR A 431 -30.21 -9.63 -10.86
CA TYR A 431 -29.80 -8.68 -9.82
C TYR A 431 -30.63 -7.41 -9.98
N HIS A 432 -31.26 -6.94 -8.90
CA HIS A 432 -32.16 -5.80 -8.93
C HIS A 432 -31.50 -4.60 -8.23
N LEU A 433 -31.09 -3.61 -9.01
CA LEU A 433 -30.50 -2.37 -8.50
C LEU A 433 -31.59 -1.32 -8.28
N THR A 434 -31.46 -0.58 -7.18
CA THR A 434 -32.37 0.53 -6.84
C THR A 434 -32.12 1.75 -7.72
N ALA A 435 -33.07 2.68 -7.74
CA ALA A 435 -32.88 3.97 -8.39
C ALA A 435 -31.72 4.80 -7.80
N GLY A 436 -31.34 4.53 -6.55
CA GLY A 436 -30.22 5.18 -5.87
C GLY A 436 -28.84 4.76 -6.38
N ILE A 437 -28.73 3.81 -7.32
CA ILE A 437 -27.42 3.35 -7.81
C ILE A 437 -26.59 4.48 -8.43
N LEU A 438 -27.23 5.45 -9.10
CA LEU A 438 -26.56 6.60 -9.74
C LEU A 438 -26.60 7.89 -8.91
N SER A 439 -27.28 7.92 -7.76
CA SER A 439 -27.22 9.09 -6.89
C SER A 439 -25.92 9.07 -6.10
N ASP A 440 -25.19 10.19 -6.11
CA ASP A 440 -24.18 10.45 -5.08
C ASP A 440 -24.94 10.53 -3.75
N GLY A 441 -24.63 9.61 -2.83
CA GLY A 441 -25.31 9.55 -1.54
C GLY A 441 -25.02 10.84 -0.77
N ALA A 442 -25.95 11.77 -0.79
CA ALA A 442 -26.09 12.78 0.24
C ALA A 442 -27.17 12.26 1.20
N ASP A 443 -26.77 11.36 2.09
CA ASP A 443 -27.46 11.01 3.34
C ASP A 443 -26.44 10.34 4.28
N ASP A 444 -25.28 10.98 4.46
CA ASP A 444 -24.48 10.85 5.67
C ASP A 444 -24.85 12.04 6.56
N ALA A 445 -25.90 11.85 7.37
CA ALA A 445 -26.28 12.74 8.48
C ALA A 445 -25.95 12.07 9.82
#